data_AF-A0A4P8Q4A7-F1
#
_entry.id   AF-A0A4P8Q4A7-F1
#
_cell.length_a   1.000
_cell.length_b   1.000
_cell.length_c   1.000
_cell.angle_alpha   90.00
_cell.angle_beta   90.00
_cell.angle_gamma   90.00
#
_symmetry.space_group_name_H-M   'P 1'
#
loop_
_entity.id
_entity.type
_entity.pdbx_description
1 polymer ?
#
loop_
_entity_poly.entity_id
_entity_poly.type
_entity_poly.pdbx_seq_one_letter_code
_entity_poly.pdbx_strand_id
1 'polypeptide(L)'
;MSAQGVDTFISEPQRPRQWGPWRLEAATYQLVNVDSDAGEYRVDLLSCTDSAEVLDWIAQIAGKGWGSKPETIAGLVLAIDDLIHMQATICGSGVGKEIAKDEVVKRVDGFAASPNFEQVLFRAAEEDEG
;
A
#
# COMPACT_ATOMS: atom_id res chain seq x y z
N MET A 1 32.47 -32.44 -23.56
CA MET A 1 31.77 -31.20 -23.99
C MET A 1 30.50 -31.11 -23.15
N SER A 2 30.52 -30.29 -22.10
CA SER A 2 29.43 -30.19 -21.12
C SER A 2 28.38 -29.20 -21.62
N ALA A 3 27.11 -29.61 -21.63
CA ALA A 3 25.97 -28.73 -21.78
C ALA A 3 25.68 -28.04 -20.43
N GLN A 4 25.70 -26.71 -20.42
CA GLN A 4 25.35 -25.89 -19.27
C GLN A 4 23.82 -25.87 -19.12
N GLY A 5 23.34 -26.25 -17.94
CA GLY A 5 21.92 -26.13 -17.57
C GLY A 5 21.56 -24.66 -17.43
N VAL A 6 20.51 -24.25 -18.14
CA VAL A 6 19.87 -22.94 -17.95
C VAL A 6 18.97 -23.04 -16.73
N ASP A 7 19.40 -22.41 -15.64
CA ASP A 7 18.61 -22.22 -14.44
C ASP A 7 17.43 -21.33 -14.78
N THR A 8 16.27 -21.95 -15.01
CA THR A 8 15.05 -21.27 -15.38
C THR A 8 14.44 -20.75 -14.08
N PHE A 9 14.71 -19.49 -13.74
CA PHE A 9 13.92 -18.77 -12.75
C PHE A 9 12.48 -18.67 -13.28
N ILE A 10 11.64 -19.61 -12.88
CA ILE A 10 10.20 -19.52 -13.08
C ILE A 10 9.74 -18.39 -12.15
N SER A 11 9.58 -17.19 -12.70
CA SER A 11 8.89 -16.10 -12.02
C SER A 11 7.47 -16.57 -11.70
N GLU A 12 7.13 -16.69 -10.42
CA GLU A 12 5.78 -17.02 -9.98
C GLU A 12 4.76 -16.05 -10.62
N PRO A 13 3.60 -16.56 -11.09
CA PRO A 13 2.55 -15.71 -11.63
C PRO A 13 2.10 -14.70 -10.55
N GLN A 14 2.33 -13.42 -10.83
CA GLN A 14 2.07 -12.32 -9.92
C GLN A 14 0.57 -12.24 -9.63
N ARG A 15 0.15 -12.48 -8.38
CA ARG A 15 -1.21 -12.11 -7.99
C ARG A 15 -1.29 -10.58 -7.98
N PRO A 16 -2.29 -9.95 -8.63
CA PRO A 16 -2.51 -8.53 -8.47
C PRO A 16 -2.67 -8.23 -6.97
N ARG A 17 -1.90 -7.27 -6.45
CA ARG A 17 -1.91 -6.94 -5.02
C ARG A 17 -3.31 -6.46 -4.64
N GLN A 18 -3.88 -7.05 -3.60
CA GLN A 18 -5.26 -6.80 -3.18
C GLN A 18 -5.25 -5.81 -2.00
N TRP A 19 -5.01 -4.53 -2.28
CA TRP A 19 -5.18 -3.46 -1.29
C TRP A 19 -6.63 -2.95 -1.21
N GLY A 20 -7.58 -3.64 -1.87
CA GLY A 20 -8.97 -3.22 -1.94
C GLY A 20 -9.09 -1.84 -2.60
N PRO A 21 -9.74 -0.85 -1.95
CA PRO A 21 -9.98 0.47 -2.52
C PRO A 21 -8.75 1.41 -2.48
N TRP A 22 -7.62 0.95 -1.94
CA TRP A 22 -6.43 1.78 -1.76
C TRP A 22 -5.50 1.77 -2.96
N ARG A 23 -4.98 2.95 -3.31
CA ARG A 23 -4.02 3.18 -4.39
C ARG A 23 -2.84 3.99 -3.85
N LEU A 24 -1.64 3.70 -4.33
CA LEU A 24 -0.47 4.52 -4.02
C LEU A 24 -0.36 5.68 -5.00
N GLU A 25 -0.38 6.91 -4.47
CA GLU A 25 0.05 8.12 -5.16
C GLU A 25 1.51 8.42 -4.76
N ALA A 26 2.45 7.83 -5.51
CA ALA A 26 3.86 7.87 -5.16
C ALA A 26 4.45 9.30 -5.21
N ALA A 27 3.93 10.17 -6.09
CA ALA A 27 4.41 11.54 -6.23
C ALA A 27 4.18 12.41 -4.97
N THR A 28 3.17 12.06 -4.17
CA THR A 28 2.83 12.79 -2.94
C THR A 28 2.97 11.94 -1.68
N TYR A 29 3.47 10.70 -1.80
CA TYR A 29 3.60 9.75 -0.69
C TYR A 29 2.28 9.50 0.04
N GLN A 30 1.21 9.29 -0.71
CA GLN A 30 -0.13 9.10 -0.15
C GLN A 30 -0.74 7.76 -0.56
N LEU A 31 -1.48 7.15 0.38
CA LEU A 31 -2.48 6.13 0.03
C LEU A 31 -3.83 6.82 -0.16
N VAL A 32 -4.44 6.60 -1.32
CA VAL A 32 -5.72 7.18 -1.71
C VAL A 32 -6.78 6.09 -1.71
N ASN A 33 -7.84 6.28 -0.93
CA ASN A 33 -9.04 5.44 -0.94
C ASN A 33 -10.09 6.06 -1.86
N VAL A 34 -10.54 5.31 -2.87
CA VAL A 34 -11.52 5.77 -3.86
C VAL A 34 -12.98 5.45 -3.51
N ASP A 35 -13.22 4.64 -2.47
CA ASP A 35 -14.54 4.14 -2.07
C ASP A 35 -15.14 4.89 -0.88
N SER A 36 -14.56 6.05 -0.52
CA SER A 36 -15.05 6.86 0.58
C SER A 36 -16.32 7.63 0.19
N ASP A 37 -17.32 7.62 1.08
CA ASP A 37 -18.63 8.26 0.85
C ASP A 37 -18.55 9.78 0.60
N ALA A 38 -17.43 10.41 0.97
CA ALA A 38 -17.20 11.86 0.89
C ALA A 38 -16.22 12.26 -0.25
N GLY A 39 -15.91 11.34 -1.17
CA GLY A 39 -14.86 11.51 -2.18
C GLY A 39 -13.57 10.81 -1.80
N GLU A 40 -12.44 11.16 -2.41
CA GLU A 40 -11.15 10.51 -2.09
C GLU A 40 -10.71 10.77 -0.65
N TYR A 41 -10.29 9.72 0.06
CA TYR A 41 -9.64 9.86 1.38
C TYR A 41 -8.15 9.57 1.27
N ARG A 42 -7.32 10.38 1.92
CA ARG A 42 -5.87 10.31 1.79
C ARG A 42 -5.21 10.04 3.14
N VAL A 43 -4.34 9.04 3.16
CA VAL A 43 -3.42 8.75 4.26
C VAL A 43 -2.03 9.21 3.83
N ASP A 44 -1.43 10.10 4.62
CA ASP A 44 -0.07 10.59 4.38
C ASP A 44 0.97 9.61 4.94
N LEU A 45 1.71 8.93 4.06
CA LEU A 45 2.73 7.95 4.47
C LEU A 45 3.88 8.61 5.22
N LEU A 46 4.15 9.90 5.03
CA LEU A 46 5.19 10.63 5.76
C LEU A 46 4.79 10.98 7.20
N SER A 47 3.53 10.71 7.56
CA SER A 47 3.02 10.70 8.93
C SER A 47 3.01 9.31 9.56
N CYS A 48 3.38 8.25 8.82
CA CYS A 48 3.43 6.88 9.32
C CYS A 48 4.86 6.51 9.74
N THR A 49 5.43 7.27 10.67
CA THR A 49 6.82 7.11 11.13
C THR A 49 6.97 6.25 12.37
N ASP A 50 5.88 5.96 13.08
CA ASP A 50 5.88 4.98 14.17
C ASP A 50 4.60 4.13 14.20
N SER A 51 4.60 3.12 15.08
CA SER A 51 3.46 2.21 15.24
C SER A 51 2.18 2.87 15.75
N ALA A 52 2.31 3.92 16.57
CA ALA A 52 1.16 4.63 17.13
C ALA A 52 0.47 5.49 16.07
N GLU A 53 1.24 6.16 15.22
CA GLU A 53 0.70 6.94 14.08
C GLU A 53 -0.02 6.05 13.06
N VAL A 54 0.56 4.88 12.75
CA VAL A 54 -0.12 3.90 11.88
C VAL A 54 -1.41 3.37 12.52
N LEU A 55 -1.36 3.06 13.82
CA LEU A 55 -2.54 2.60 14.55
C LEU A 55 -3.62 3.69 14.62
N ASP A 56 -3.25 4.96 14.76
CA ASP A 56 -4.17 6.09 14.74
C ASP A 56 -4.93 6.16 13.41
N TRP A 57 -4.23 6.07 12.27
CA TRP A 57 -4.89 6.01 10.95
C TRP A 57 -5.87 4.84 10.84
N ILE A 58 -5.46 3.64 11.25
CA ILE A 58 -6.32 2.44 11.21
C ILE A 58 -7.56 2.65 12.08
N ALA A 59 -7.39 3.11 13.32
CA ALA A 59 -8.48 3.33 14.26
C ALA A 59 -9.43 4.45 13.76
N GLN A 60 -8.87 5.54 13.24
CA GLN A 60 -9.63 6.66 12.70
C GLN A 60 -10.49 6.22 11.51
N ILE A 61 -9.93 5.44 10.58
CA ILE A 61 -10.66 4.96 9.41
C ILE A 61 -11.71 3.92 9.82
N ALA A 62 -11.39 3.01 10.74
CA ALA A 62 -12.35 2.03 11.26
C ALA A 62 -13.56 2.71 11.94
N GLY A 63 -13.38 3.90 12.50
CA GLY A 63 -14.46 4.72 13.07
C GLY A 63 -15.35 5.43 12.03
N LYS A 64 -15.01 5.39 10.74
CA LYS A 64 -15.81 6.00 9.66
C LYS A 64 -16.80 4.99 9.08
N GLY A 65 -17.98 5.48 8.64
CA GLY A 65 -19.03 4.64 8.05
C GLY A 65 -18.54 3.76 6.90
N TRP A 66 -17.85 4.36 5.92
CA TRP A 66 -17.24 3.65 4.79
C TRP A 66 -16.04 2.77 5.16
N GLY A 67 -15.37 3.05 6.28
CA GLY A 67 -14.21 2.29 6.75
C GLY A 67 -14.58 0.96 7.40
N SER A 68 -15.86 0.73 7.69
CA SER A 68 -16.35 -0.53 8.29
C SER A 68 -16.31 -1.74 7.34
N LYS A 69 -16.13 -1.51 6.03
CA LYS A 69 -15.94 -2.57 5.04
C LYS A 69 -14.62 -3.33 5.31
N PRO A 70 -14.64 -4.67 5.49
CA PRO A 70 -13.43 -5.43 5.84
C PRO A 70 -12.24 -5.20 4.89
N GLU A 71 -12.52 -5.07 3.59
CA GLU A 71 -11.53 -4.82 2.54
C GLU A 71 -10.84 -3.46 2.68
N THR A 72 -11.51 -2.46 3.26
CA THR A 72 -10.91 -1.13 3.49
C THR A 72 -9.82 -1.22 4.55
N ILE A 73 -10.11 -1.82 5.70
CA ILE A 73 -9.11 -1.92 6.79
C ILE A 73 -8.02 -2.93 6.44
N ALA A 74 -8.39 -4.11 5.93
CA ALA A 74 -7.41 -5.10 5.51
C ALA A 74 -6.49 -4.54 4.42
N GLY A 75 -7.06 -3.84 3.43
CA GLY A 75 -6.31 -3.20 2.36
C GLY A 75 -5.33 -2.14 2.85
N LEU A 76 -5.74 -1.30 3.81
CA LEU A 76 -4.85 -0.29 4.40
C LEU A 76 -3.66 -0.94 5.10
N VAL A 77 -3.92 -1.96 5.93
CA VAL A 77 -2.86 -2.68 6.67
C VAL A 77 -1.88 -3.33 5.71
N LEU A 78 -2.39 -4.01 4.67
CA LEU A 78 -1.55 -4.65 3.65
C LEU A 78 -0.75 -3.61 2.85
N ALA A 79 -1.35 -2.48 2.49
CA ALA A 79 -0.67 -1.42 1.76
C ALA A 79 0.47 -0.81 2.57
N ILE A 80 0.23 -0.48 3.84
CA ILE A 80 1.26 0.07 4.72
C ILE A 80 2.37 -0.97 4.96
N ASP A 81 2.04 -2.24 5.16
CA ASP A 81 3.06 -3.29 5.35
C ASP A 81 3.91 -3.52 4.09
N ASP A 82 3.29 -3.49 2.91
CA ASP A 82 4.00 -3.61 1.65
C ASP A 82 4.98 -2.45 1.39
N LEU A 83 4.62 -1.23 1.85
CA LEU A 83 5.40 -0.02 1.63
C LEU A 83 6.45 0.21 2.70
N ILE A 84 6.14 -0.05 3.97
CA ILE A 84 6.98 0.31 5.12
C ILE A 84 7.57 -0.93 5.81
N HIS A 85 7.07 -2.14 5.52
CA HIS A 85 7.45 -3.40 6.17
C HIS A 85 7.36 -3.30 7.69
N MET A 86 6.13 -3.13 8.19
CA MET A 86 5.86 -2.69 9.56
C MET A 86 6.56 -3.57 10.59
N GLN A 87 6.54 -4.89 10.44
CA GLN A 87 7.17 -5.81 11.39
C GLN A 87 8.69 -5.60 11.49
N ALA A 88 9.34 -5.27 10.36
CA ALA A 88 10.78 -5.05 10.31
C ALA A 88 11.17 -3.64 10.79
N THR A 89 10.27 -2.66 10.66
CA THR A 89 10.56 -1.24 10.89
C THR A 89 9.96 -0.72 12.19
N ILE A 90 8.64 -0.59 12.27
CA ILE A 90 7.94 0.17 13.33
C ILE A 90 7.20 -0.69 14.38
N CYS A 91 6.87 -1.95 14.06
CA CYS A 91 6.04 -2.87 14.87
C CYS A 91 6.76 -4.17 15.29
N GLY A 92 8.09 -4.16 15.32
CA GLY A 92 8.88 -5.36 15.61
C GLY A 92 8.82 -5.81 17.07
N SER A 93 8.43 -7.07 17.30
CA SER A 93 8.35 -7.69 18.64
C SER A 93 7.40 -6.99 19.62
N GLY A 94 6.39 -6.28 19.11
CA GLY A 94 5.46 -5.52 19.93
C GLY A 94 6.08 -4.30 20.62
N VAL A 95 7.29 -3.90 20.20
CA VAL A 95 7.96 -2.68 20.68
C VAL A 95 7.83 -1.62 19.60
N GLY A 96 7.24 -0.48 19.96
CA GLY A 96 7.17 0.68 19.08
C GLY A 96 8.58 1.17 18.72
N LYS A 97 8.78 1.44 17.44
CA LYS A 97 10.01 2.01 16.90
C LYS A 97 9.65 3.13 15.94
N GLU A 98 10.61 4.02 15.72
CA GLU A 98 10.50 5.11 14.76
C GLU A 98 11.34 4.81 13.52
N ILE A 99 10.80 5.15 12.36
CA ILE A 99 11.51 5.18 11.08
C ILE A 99 11.61 6.64 10.62
N ALA A 100 12.77 7.03 10.10
CA ALA A 100 12.94 8.37 9.58
C ALA A 100 12.16 8.56 8.26
N LYS A 101 11.68 9.79 8.01
CA LYS A 101 10.86 10.11 6.83
C LYS A 101 11.58 9.86 5.51
N ASP A 102 12.89 10.08 5.46
CA ASP A 102 13.72 9.80 4.29
C ASP A 102 13.79 8.29 3.96
N GLU A 103 13.80 7.44 4.99
CA GLU A 103 13.70 6.00 4.81
C GLU A 103 12.29 5.58 4.34
N VAL A 104 11.23 6.25 4.80
CA VAL A 104 9.87 6.05 4.23
C VAL A 104 9.85 6.39 2.75
N VAL A 105 10.36 7.58 2.36
CA VAL A 105 10.48 8.01 0.97
C VAL A 105 11.22 6.98 0.13
N LYS A 106 12.40 6.56 0.58
CA LYS A 106 13.23 5.58 -0.13
C LYS A 106 12.51 4.25 -0.36
N ARG A 107 11.73 3.78 0.62
CA ARG A 107 10.96 2.54 0.50
C ARG A 107 9.80 2.69 -0.48
N VAL A 108 9.06 3.78 -0.41
CA VAL A 108 7.96 4.06 -1.34
C VAL A 108 8.48 4.20 -2.76
N ASP A 109 9.56 4.96 -2.97
CA ASP A 109 10.18 5.12 -4.29
C ASP A 109 10.70 3.78 -4.81
N GLY A 110 11.35 2.98 -3.96
CA GLY A 110 11.81 1.63 -4.30
C GLY A 110 10.67 0.68 -4.66
N PHE A 111 9.54 0.79 -3.95
CA PHE A 111 8.33 0.03 -4.27
C PHE A 111 7.74 0.45 -5.61
N ALA A 112 7.59 1.76 -5.84
CA ALA A 112 7.01 2.32 -7.07
C ALA A 112 7.88 2.06 -8.31
N ALA A 113 9.20 1.97 -8.14
CA ALA A 113 10.14 1.63 -9.21
C ALA A 113 10.22 0.11 -9.50
N SER A 114 9.59 -0.72 -8.68
CA SER A 114 9.61 -2.18 -8.86
C SER A 114 8.81 -2.58 -10.10
N PRO A 115 9.34 -3.47 -10.97
CA PRO A 115 8.63 -3.95 -12.17
C PRO A 115 7.36 -4.74 -11.85
N ASN A 116 7.13 -5.06 -10.58
CA ASN A 116 5.94 -5.76 -10.08
C ASN A 116 4.81 -4.80 -9.64
N PHE A 117 4.99 -3.50 -9.86
CA PHE A 117 3.98 -2.48 -9.55
C PHE A 117 3.14 -2.16 -10.79
N GLU A 118 2.10 -2.96 -11.04
CA GLU A 118 1.01 -2.52 -11.92
C GLU A 118 0.00 -1.73 -11.08
N GLN A 119 -0.06 -0.41 -11.30
CA GLN A 119 -1.25 0.34 -10.92
C GLN A 119 -2.39 -0.09 -11.85
N VAL A 120 -3.48 -0.60 -11.30
CA VAL A 120 -4.73 -0.80 -12.05
C VAL A 120 -5.26 0.59 -12.43
N LEU A 121 -4.84 1.10 -13.58
CA LEU A 121 -5.35 2.31 -14.18
C LEU A 121 -6.80 2.01 -14.60
N PHE A 122 -7.78 2.40 -13.78
CA PHE A 122 -9.17 2.30 -14.20
C PHE A 122 -9.46 3.48 -15.11
N ARG A 123 -9.72 3.19 -16.39
CA ARG A 123 -10.51 4.08 -17.23
C ARG A 123 -11.83 4.30 -16.50
N ALA A 124 -12.13 5.55 -16.17
CA ALA A 124 -13.51 5.93 -15.94
C ALA A 124 -14.33 5.42 -17.12
N ALA A 125 -15.40 4.69 -16.84
CA ALA A 125 -16.42 4.44 -17.84
C ALA A 125 -16.99 5.80 -18.25
N GLU A 126 -16.54 6.32 -19.39
CA GLU A 126 -17.40 7.15 -20.23
C GLU A 126 -18.50 6.24 -20.80
N GLU A 127 -19.68 6.83 -21.00
CA GLU A 127 -20.94 6.25 -21.49
C GLU A 127 -21.80 5.64 -20.36
N ASP A 128 -22.95 6.23 -20.03
CA ASP A 128 -24.08 6.38 -20.95
C ASP A 128 -24.83 7.72 -20.80
N GLU A 129 -24.96 8.43 -21.92
CA GLU A 129 -26.01 9.41 -22.15
C GLU A 129 -27.34 8.67 -22.34
N GLY A 130 -28.40 9.14 -21.67
CA GLY A 130 -29.78 8.70 -21.88
C GLY A 130 -30.77 9.65 -21.23
#